data_AF-M1K5A0-F1
#
_entry.id   AF-M1K5A0-F1
#
_cell.length_a   1.000
_cell.length_b   1.000
_cell.length_c   1.000
_cell.angle_alpha   90.00
_cell.angle_beta   90.00
_cell.angle_gamma   90.00
#
_symmetry.space_group_name_H-M   'P 1'
#
loop_
_entity.id
_entity.type
_entity.pdbx_description
1 polymer ?
#
loop_
_entity_poly.entity_id
_entity_poly.type
_entity_poly.pdbx_seq_one_letter_code
_entity_poly.pdbx_strand_id
1 'polypeptide(L)'
;MNGEESGKEWLAQQRRLVEALRGRDFLRGEVEKVEQNLQKLEAHRRTLVDVLRICDGRMEIDVNRYRSVYTIDLSHTKGLVHVPGERHHLVIYSLGRIPAPNMKPFYSQKNVYPIDYMCKRAYYRGGAHFSTARDAVLYTCTIRNVCSKPLFEIAEGDLCIRGKAGEVFNVFRSLFPKGIEFANIVEFFGLNSPHVKRLIGEQEGFSDLGIGDRWEKRA
;
A
#
# COMPACT_ATOMS: atom_id res chain seq x y z
N MET A 1 -49.86 -31.13 -49.75
CA MET A 1 -49.69 -30.91 -48.29
C MET A 1 -48.20 -30.64 -47.98
N ASN A 2 -47.57 -29.61 -48.58
CA ASN A 2 -46.12 -29.37 -48.43
C ASN A 2 -45.78 -28.01 -47.77
N GLY A 3 -46.78 -27.21 -47.39
CA GLY A 3 -46.57 -25.85 -46.87
C GLY A 3 -46.25 -25.77 -45.37
N GLU A 4 -46.76 -26.70 -44.56
CA GLU A 4 -46.59 -26.66 -43.10
C GLU A 4 -45.22 -27.20 -42.63
N GLU A 5 -44.63 -28.14 -43.37
CA GLU A 5 -43.29 -28.68 -43.04
C GLU A 5 -42.19 -27.66 -43.36
N SER A 6 -42.32 -26.94 -44.47
CA SER A 6 -41.36 -25.90 -44.88
C SER A 6 -41.30 -24.72 -43.89
N GLY A 7 -42.43 -24.32 -43.31
CA GLY A 7 -42.47 -23.26 -42.30
C GLY A 7 -41.85 -23.66 -40.95
N LYS A 8 -42.01 -24.93 -40.54
CA LYS A 8 -41.38 -25.45 -39.32
C LYS A 8 -39.87 -25.62 -39.46
N GLU A 9 -39.41 -26.04 -40.63
CA GLU A 9 -37.99 -26.16 -40.95
C GLU A 9 -37.31 -24.78 -40.98
N TRP A 10 -37.94 -23.78 -41.60
CA TRP A 10 -37.47 -22.39 -41.60
C TRP A 10 -37.29 -21.84 -40.17
N LEU A 11 -38.28 -22.04 -39.29
CA LEU A 11 -38.21 -21.60 -37.89
C LEU A 11 -37.10 -22.32 -37.11
N ALA A 12 -36.87 -23.61 -37.38
CA ALA A 12 -35.78 -24.36 -36.76
C ALA A 12 -34.41 -23.86 -37.22
N GLN A 13 -34.25 -23.56 -38.51
CA GLN A 13 -33.03 -22.96 -39.07
C GLN A 13 -32.78 -21.56 -38.50
N GLN A 14 -33.83 -20.74 -38.37
CA GLN A 14 -33.73 -19.40 -37.80
C GLN A 14 -33.27 -19.44 -36.33
N ARG A 15 -33.80 -20.36 -35.52
CA ARG A 15 -33.34 -20.52 -34.11
C ARG A 15 -31.87 -20.94 -34.02
N ARG A 16 -31.46 -21.93 -34.83
CA ARG A 16 -30.06 -22.38 -34.88
C ARG A 16 -29.11 -21.24 -35.25
N LEU A 17 -29.51 -20.38 -36.21
CA LEU A 17 -28.71 -19.22 -36.60
C LEU A 17 -28.57 -18.21 -35.45
N VAL A 18 -29.66 -17.91 -34.73
CA VAL A 18 -29.63 -16.97 -33.60
C VAL A 18 -28.76 -17.50 -32.45
N GLU A 19 -28.85 -18.79 -32.15
CA GLU A 19 -28.00 -19.43 -31.14
C GLU A 19 -26.52 -19.41 -31.54
N ALA A 20 -26.20 -19.70 -32.81
CA ALA A 20 -24.84 -19.63 -33.34
C ALA A 20 -24.27 -18.20 -33.29
N LEU A 21 -25.08 -17.18 -33.60
CA LEU A 21 -24.68 -15.77 -33.50
C LEU A 21 -24.40 -15.36 -32.05
N ARG A 22 -25.26 -15.77 -31.10
CA ARG A 22 -25.00 -15.54 -29.66
C ARG A 22 -23.72 -16.22 -29.20
N GLY A 23 -23.48 -17.46 -29.62
CA GLY A 23 -22.25 -18.18 -29.32
C GLY A 23 -21.01 -17.47 -29.87
N ARG A 24 -21.06 -16.98 -31.10
CA ARG A 24 -19.98 -16.20 -31.72
C ARG A 24 -19.69 -14.92 -30.96
N ASP A 25 -20.71 -14.16 -30.57
CA ASP A 25 -20.54 -12.88 -29.91
C ASP A 25 -20.00 -13.07 -28.47
N PHE A 26 -20.43 -14.13 -27.78
CA PHE A 26 -19.85 -14.54 -26.50
C PHE A 26 -18.36 -14.89 -26.62
N LEU A 27 -18.00 -15.74 -27.59
CA LEU A 27 -16.62 -16.14 -27.83
C LEU A 27 -15.74 -14.94 -28.21
N ARG A 28 -16.27 -13.97 -28.96
CA ARG A 28 -15.56 -12.73 -29.28
C ARG A 28 -15.19 -11.95 -28.01
N GLY A 29 -16.13 -11.82 -27.06
CA GLY A 29 -15.86 -11.15 -25.78
C GLY A 29 -14.78 -11.86 -24.95
N GLU A 30 -14.76 -13.20 -24.95
CA GLU A 30 -13.72 -13.95 -24.27
C GLU A 30 -12.34 -13.80 -24.97
N VAL A 31 -12.30 -13.75 -26.30
CA VAL A 31 -11.05 -13.46 -27.05
C VAL A 31 -10.49 -12.09 -26.68
N GLU A 32 -11.32 -11.05 -26.69
CA GLU A 32 -10.90 -9.68 -26.33
C GLU A 32 -10.34 -9.62 -24.89
N LYS A 33 -10.96 -10.35 -23.95
CA LYS A 33 -10.49 -10.45 -22.58
C LYS A 33 -9.14 -11.18 -22.47
N VAL A 34 -8.95 -12.25 -23.23
CA VAL A 34 -7.67 -12.97 -23.30
C VAL A 34 -6.58 -12.07 -23.90
N GLU A 35 -6.88 -11.31 -24.95
CA GLU A 35 -5.94 -10.36 -25.56
C GLU A 35 -5.51 -9.27 -24.57
N GLN A 36 -6.44 -8.69 -23.83
CA GLN A 36 -6.12 -7.70 -22.79
C GLN A 36 -5.23 -8.30 -21.69
N ASN A 37 -5.49 -9.53 -21.27
CA ASN A 37 -4.67 -10.20 -20.27
C ASN A 37 -3.27 -10.53 -20.80
N LEU A 38 -3.16 -10.93 -22.07
CA LEU A 38 -1.88 -11.17 -22.73
C LEU A 38 -1.05 -9.89 -22.80
N GLN A 39 -1.66 -8.76 -23.19
CA GLN A 39 -0.97 -7.45 -23.22
C GLN A 39 -0.44 -7.05 -21.84
N LYS A 40 -1.22 -7.29 -20.77
CA LYS A 40 -0.76 -7.03 -19.39
C LYS A 40 0.42 -7.93 -19.01
N LEU A 41 0.36 -9.22 -19.33
CA LEU A 41 1.46 -10.16 -19.08
C LEU A 41 2.72 -9.77 -19.86
N GLU A 42 2.58 -9.34 -21.11
CA GLU A 42 3.71 -8.84 -21.89
C GLU A 42 4.33 -7.59 -21.30
N ALA A 43 3.52 -6.65 -20.82
CA ALA A 43 3.99 -5.46 -20.13
C ALA A 43 4.78 -5.83 -18.86
N HIS A 44 4.24 -6.73 -18.03
CA HIS A 44 4.94 -7.23 -16.85
C HIS A 44 6.25 -7.94 -17.21
N ARG A 45 6.26 -8.77 -18.27
CA ARG A 45 7.47 -9.44 -18.76
C ARG A 45 8.55 -8.43 -19.16
N ARG A 46 8.18 -7.36 -19.88
CA ARG A 46 9.12 -6.29 -20.27
C ARG A 46 9.75 -5.64 -19.04
N THR A 47 8.93 -5.26 -18.06
CA THR A 47 9.42 -4.69 -16.80
C THR A 47 10.38 -5.63 -16.06
N LEU A 48 10.07 -6.93 -15.99
CA LEU A 48 10.95 -7.91 -15.34
C LEU A 48 12.28 -8.09 -16.11
N VAL A 49 12.25 -8.08 -17.44
CA VAL A 49 13.46 -8.09 -18.27
C VAL A 49 14.30 -6.84 -18.01
N ASP A 50 13.68 -5.67 -17.91
CA ASP A 50 14.38 -4.43 -17.59
C ASP A 50 15.04 -4.50 -16.20
N VAL A 51 14.33 -5.03 -15.18
CA VAL A 51 14.89 -5.27 -13.85
C VAL A 51 16.10 -6.19 -13.90
N LEU A 52 16.01 -7.32 -14.62
CA LEU A 52 17.14 -8.24 -14.77
C LEU A 52 18.33 -7.57 -15.45
N ARG A 53 18.11 -6.77 -16.50
CA ARG A 53 19.17 -6.04 -17.20
C ARG A 53 19.84 -4.98 -16.32
N ILE A 54 19.07 -4.34 -15.43
CA ILE A 54 19.60 -3.43 -14.41
C ILE A 54 20.47 -4.21 -13.41
N CYS A 55 19.97 -5.34 -12.89
CA CYS A 55 20.71 -6.19 -11.95
C CYS A 55 22.03 -6.72 -12.54
N ASP A 56 22.02 -7.07 -13.82
CA ASP A 56 23.21 -7.56 -14.54
C ASP A 56 24.18 -6.43 -14.95
N GLY A 57 23.88 -5.17 -14.64
CA GLY A 57 24.69 -4.00 -15.03
C GLY A 57 24.71 -3.72 -16.53
N ARG A 58 23.77 -4.30 -17.29
CA ARG A 58 23.67 -4.19 -18.75
C ARG A 58 22.75 -3.06 -19.22
N MET A 59 22.17 -2.31 -18.29
CA MET A 59 21.29 -1.17 -18.57
C MET A 59 21.49 -0.07 -17.53
N GLU A 60 21.85 1.13 -17.98
CA GLU A 60 21.91 2.32 -17.14
C GLU A 60 20.48 2.83 -16.86
N ILE A 61 20.22 3.18 -15.60
CA ILE A 61 18.92 3.72 -15.19
C ILE A 61 18.87 5.19 -15.61
N ASP A 62 18.15 5.49 -16.69
CA ASP A 62 17.77 6.87 -17.01
C ASP A 62 16.68 7.34 -16.03
N VAL A 63 17.13 7.98 -14.96
CA VAL A 63 16.31 8.52 -13.87
C VAL A 63 15.26 9.52 -14.38
N ASN A 64 15.48 10.17 -15.53
CA ASN A 64 14.53 11.13 -16.10
C ASN A 64 13.44 10.46 -16.95
N ARG A 65 13.70 9.26 -17.49
CA ARG A 65 12.72 8.46 -18.23
C ARG A 65 11.73 7.74 -17.32
N TYR A 66 12.16 7.44 -16.09
CA TYR A 66 11.34 6.93 -15.00
C TYR A 66 10.90 8.06 -14.04
N ARG A 67 10.41 9.18 -14.57
CA ARG A 67 9.51 10.01 -13.77
C ARG A 67 8.25 9.20 -13.53
N SER A 68 8.10 8.67 -12.34
CA SER A 68 6.83 8.10 -11.93
C SER A 68 5.79 9.23 -11.90
N VAL A 69 4.96 9.29 -12.94
CA VAL A 69 3.65 9.91 -12.82
C VAL A 69 2.83 8.95 -11.97
N TYR A 70 3.10 8.91 -10.66
CA TYR A 70 2.20 8.24 -9.72
C TYR A 70 0.95 9.12 -9.62
N THR A 71 0.05 8.98 -10.58
CA THR A 71 -1.37 8.98 -10.21
C THR A 71 -1.55 7.73 -9.37
N ILE A 72 -1.72 7.92 -8.06
CA ILE A 72 -2.07 6.84 -7.14
C ILE A 72 -3.42 6.30 -7.61
N ASP A 73 -3.39 5.18 -8.34
CA ASP A 73 -4.60 4.46 -8.71
C ASP A 73 -5.12 3.73 -7.47
N LEU A 74 -6.15 4.31 -6.86
CA LEU A 74 -6.81 3.80 -5.66
C LEU A 74 -7.80 2.65 -5.95
N SER A 75 -7.93 2.22 -7.21
CA SER A 75 -8.90 1.19 -7.61
C SER A 75 -8.59 -0.23 -7.09
N HIS A 76 -7.38 -0.46 -6.56
CA HIS A 76 -6.95 -1.74 -5.98
C HIS A 76 -6.72 -1.71 -4.45
N THR A 77 -7.32 -0.77 -3.72
CA THR A 77 -7.18 -0.55 -2.26
C THR A 77 -7.82 -1.61 -1.34
N LYS A 78 -7.88 -2.90 -1.73
CA LYS A 78 -8.26 -3.96 -0.77
C LYS A 78 -7.16 -4.11 0.28
N GLY A 79 -7.39 -3.56 1.47
CA GLY A 79 -6.51 -3.67 2.64
C GLY A 79 -5.77 -2.39 3.04
N LEU A 80 -5.97 -1.26 2.34
CA LEU A 80 -5.35 0.02 2.69
C LEU A 80 -6.31 0.84 3.57
N VAL A 81 -5.86 1.23 4.77
CA VAL A 81 -6.63 2.10 5.66
C VAL A 81 -6.16 3.54 5.49
N HIS A 82 -7.03 4.38 4.93
CA HIS A 82 -6.82 5.83 4.92
C HIS A 82 -7.19 6.40 6.29
N VAL A 83 -6.28 7.14 6.92
CA VAL A 83 -6.52 7.71 8.24
C VAL A 83 -7.19 9.09 8.11
N PRO A 84 -8.45 9.27 8.54
CA PRO A 84 -9.16 10.53 8.40
C PRO A 84 -8.59 11.61 9.33
N GLY A 85 -8.57 12.86 8.87
CA GLY A 85 -8.18 14.02 9.68
C GLY A 85 -6.66 14.27 9.84
N GLU A 86 -5.82 13.42 9.26
CA GLU A 86 -4.37 13.66 9.22
C GLU A 86 -4.02 14.83 8.27
N ARG A 87 -3.17 15.75 8.72
CA ARG A 87 -2.69 16.89 7.91
C ARG A 87 -1.88 16.45 6.69
N HIS A 88 -1.16 15.34 6.84
CA HIS A 88 -0.36 14.71 5.78
C HIS A 88 -0.94 13.34 5.47
N HIS A 89 -1.05 12.99 4.19
CA HIS A 89 -1.61 11.70 3.78
C HIS A 89 -0.88 10.54 4.45
N LEU A 90 -1.64 9.76 5.23
CA LEU A 90 -1.20 8.58 5.94
C LEU A 90 -2.04 7.38 5.46
N VAL A 91 -1.35 6.36 4.98
CA VAL A 91 -1.97 5.11 4.53
C VAL A 91 -1.34 3.95 5.29
N ILE A 92 -2.15 3.18 6.00
CA ILE A 92 -1.69 1.98 6.70
C ILE A 92 -1.85 0.78 5.76
N TYR A 93 -0.75 0.04 5.58
CA TYR A 93 -0.71 -1.19 4.78
C TYR A 93 -0.88 -2.43 5.65
N SER A 94 -0.37 -2.38 6.88
CA SER A 94 -0.48 -3.45 7.86
C SER A 94 -0.55 -2.81 9.24
N LEU A 95 -1.59 -3.16 10.01
CA LEU A 95 -1.64 -2.82 11.43
C LEU A 95 -0.69 -3.68 12.26
N GLY A 96 -0.07 -4.68 11.66
CA GLY A 96 0.76 -5.65 12.36
C GLY A 96 -0.06 -6.57 13.25
N ARG A 97 0.58 -7.06 14.30
CA ARG A 97 -0.03 -7.87 15.36
C ARG A 97 0.31 -7.32 16.73
N ILE A 98 -0.57 -7.55 17.69
CA ILE A 98 -0.32 -7.18 19.08
C ILE A 98 0.90 -7.95 19.63
N PRO A 99 1.84 -7.27 20.31
CA PRO A 99 2.99 -7.92 20.92
C PRO A 99 2.55 -8.86 22.05
N ALA A 100 3.32 -9.92 22.31
CA ALA A 100 3.04 -10.80 23.44
C ALA A 100 3.22 -10.07 24.80
N PRO A 101 2.51 -10.48 25.87
CA PRO A 101 2.59 -9.80 27.17
C PRO A 101 4.00 -9.74 27.80
N ASN A 102 4.89 -10.67 27.43
CA ASN A 102 6.30 -10.67 27.86
C ASN A 102 7.19 -9.68 27.09
N MET A 103 6.73 -9.13 25.97
CA MET A 103 7.48 -8.19 25.12
C MET A 103 7.32 -6.73 25.57
N LYS A 104 7.68 -6.45 26.83
CA LYS A 104 7.55 -5.12 27.45
C LYS A 104 8.14 -3.94 26.64
N PRO A 105 9.22 -4.09 25.84
CA PRO A 105 9.72 -2.99 25.00
C PRO A 105 8.75 -2.49 23.92
N PHE A 106 7.74 -3.28 23.54
CA PHE A 106 6.79 -2.90 22.49
C PHE A 106 5.61 -2.07 22.97
N TYR A 107 5.41 -1.92 24.27
CA TYR A 107 4.27 -1.17 24.76
C TYR A 107 4.54 -0.53 26.12
N SER A 108 3.80 0.53 26.36
CA SER A 108 3.77 1.28 27.60
C SER A 108 2.32 1.71 27.85
N GLN A 109 2.08 2.40 28.96
CA GLN A 109 0.76 3.00 29.21
C GLN A 109 0.35 4.05 28.16
N LYS A 110 1.30 4.58 27.38
CA LYS A 110 1.05 5.66 26.40
C LYS A 110 0.99 5.16 24.96
N ASN A 111 1.87 4.22 24.62
CA ASN A 111 2.07 3.78 23.24
C ASN A 111 2.08 2.26 23.16
N VAL A 112 1.50 1.74 22.09
CA VAL A 112 1.65 0.34 21.65
C VAL A 112 2.30 0.37 20.28
N TYR A 113 3.30 -0.49 20.10
CA TYR A 113 4.01 -0.69 18.84
C TYR A 113 3.64 -2.09 18.34
N PRO A 114 2.66 -2.23 17.42
CA PRO A 114 2.35 -3.52 16.85
C PRO A 114 3.57 -4.08 16.09
N ILE A 115 3.78 -5.38 16.20
CA ILE A 115 4.84 -6.09 15.49
C ILE A 115 4.46 -6.17 14.02
N ASP A 116 5.39 -5.84 13.12
CA ASP A 116 5.20 -5.83 11.67
C ASP A 116 4.16 -4.78 11.20
N TYR A 117 3.99 -3.71 11.98
CA TYR A 117 3.26 -2.51 11.56
C TYR A 117 3.92 -1.87 10.35
N MET A 118 3.13 -1.47 9.36
CA MET A 118 3.60 -0.82 8.14
C MET A 118 2.63 0.27 7.67
N CYS A 119 3.14 1.47 7.47
CA CYS A 119 2.40 2.56 6.84
C CYS A 119 3.27 3.30 5.81
N LYS A 120 2.64 4.07 4.94
CA LYS A 120 3.30 5.12 4.19
C LYS A 120 2.75 6.48 4.58
N ARG A 121 3.65 7.45 4.71
CA ARG A 121 3.30 8.84 4.92
C ARG A 121 3.88 9.71 3.81
N ALA A 122 3.03 10.50 3.17
CA ALA A 122 3.47 11.56 2.27
C ALA A 122 3.98 12.73 3.10
N TYR A 123 5.21 13.17 2.89
CA TYR A 123 5.76 14.36 3.57
C TYR A 123 6.72 15.13 2.67
N TYR A 124 6.71 16.46 2.77
CA TYR A 124 7.45 17.34 1.86
C TYR A 124 8.96 17.31 2.15
N ARG A 125 9.77 17.17 1.11
CA ARG A 125 11.23 17.33 1.19
C ARG A 125 11.56 18.83 1.24
N GLY A 126 11.51 19.42 2.43
CA GLY A 126 11.82 20.85 2.63
C GLY A 126 13.32 21.14 2.48
N GLY A 127 13.78 21.49 1.28
CA GLY A 127 15.15 21.97 1.00
C GLY A 127 15.17 23.34 0.32
N ALA A 128 16.25 24.11 0.50
CA ALA A 128 16.42 25.47 -0.04
C ALA A 128 16.36 25.58 -1.59
N HIS A 129 16.44 24.45 -2.29
CA HIS A 129 16.44 24.38 -3.76
C HIS A 129 15.10 23.96 -4.38
N PHE A 130 14.05 23.70 -3.58
CA PHE A 130 12.74 23.30 -4.10
C PHE A 130 11.76 24.47 -3.99
N SER A 131 11.60 25.20 -5.11
CA SER A 131 10.83 26.46 -5.20
C SER A 131 9.32 26.27 -5.30
N THR A 132 8.81 25.03 -5.29
CA THR A 132 7.36 24.76 -5.36
C THR A 132 6.95 23.74 -4.31
N ALA A 133 5.85 24.05 -3.62
CA ALA A 133 5.21 23.26 -2.57
C ALA A 133 4.62 21.89 -3.04
N ARG A 134 5.26 21.20 -4.00
CA ARG A 134 4.65 20.08 -4.74
C ARG A 134 5.38 18.74 -4.71
N ASP A 135 6.59 18.65 -4.17
CA ASP A 135 7.30 17.37 -4.15
C ASP A 135 7.15 16.70 -2.78
N ALA A 136 5.96 16.16 -2.55
CA ALA A 136 5.72 15.24 -1.44
C ALA A 136 6.40 13.90 -1.74
N VAL A 137 7.18 13.43 -0.78
CA VAL A 137 7.89 12.15 -0.85
C VAL A 137 7.12 11.12 -0.02
N LEU A 138 7.01 9.89 -0.52
CA LEU A 138 6.33 8.80 0.18
C LEU A 138 7.34 7.98 1.00
N TYR A 139 7.36 8.22 2.31
CA TYR A 139 8.17 7.44 3.24
C TYR A 139 7.43 6.18 3.64
N THR A 140 8.10 5.04 3.56
CA THR A 140 7.64 3.76 4.12
C THR A 140 8.15 3.63 5.54
N CYS A 141 7.23 3.47 6.49
CA CYS A 141 7.50 3.38 7.91
C CYS A 141 7.17 1.97 8.39
N THR A 142 8.14 1.27 9.00
CA THR A 142 7.92 -0.09 9.52
C THR A 142 8.40 -0.27 10.95
N ILE A 143 7.72 -1.15 11.68
CA ILE A 143 8.13 -1.60 13.02
C ILE A 143 8.35 -3.10 12.96
N ARG A 144 9.58 -3.55 13.13
CA ARG A 144 9.94 -4.97 13.11
C ARG A 144 10.22 -5.48 14.52
N ASN A 145 10.08 -6.79 14.71
CA ASN A 145 10.57 -7.46 15.90
C ASN A 145 11.97 -8.03 15.69
N VAL A 146 12.94 -7.50 16.44
CA VAL A 146 14.32 -7.99 16.48
C VAL A 146 14.64 -8.35 17.93
N CYS A 147 14.74 -9.64 18.21
CA CYS A 147 15.05 -10.17 19.55
C CYS A 147 14.11 -9.62 20.65
N SER A 148 12.80 -9.62 20.41
CA SER A 148 11.78 -9.13 21.34
C SER A 148 11.89 -7.63 21.65
N LYS A 149 12.48 -6.84 20.74
CA LYS A 149 12.54 -5.38 20.80
C LYS A 149 12.06 -4.76 19.49
N PRO A 150 11.39 -3.58 19.55
CA PRO A 150 10.96 -2.89 18.35
C PRO A 150 12.16 -2.26 17.63
N LEU A 151 12.32 -2.59 16.36
CA LEU A 151 13.21 -1.89 15.43
C LEU A 151 12.34 -1.01 14.53
N PHE A 152 12.60 0.30 14.53
CA PHE A 152 11.90 1.25 13.69
C PHE A 152 12.70 1.49 12.41
N GLU A 153 12.01 1.65 11.29
CA GLU A 153 12.62 1.86 9.99
C GLU A 153 11.81 2.89 9.19
N ILE A 154 12.52 3.85 8.58
CA ILE A 154 11.98 4.80 7.60
C ILE A 154 12.76 4.62 6.30
N ALA A 155 12.06 4.33 5.21
CA ALA A 155 12.65 4.05 3.91
C ALA A 155 12.01 4.87 2.78
N GLU A 156 12.84 5.36 1.85
CA GLU A 156 12.42 5.97 0.59
C GLU A 156 13.52 5.86 -0.47
N GLY A 157 13.25 5.20 -1.60
CA GLY A 157 14.30 4.93 -2.59
C GLY A 157 15.50 4.23 -1.93
N ASP A 158 16.69 4.84 -2.05
CA ASP A 158 17.92 4.34 -1.44
C ASP A 158 18.11 4.76 0.04
N LEU A 159 17.26 5.66 0.56
CA LEU A 159 17.28 6.04 1.97
C LEU A 159 16.72 4.89 2.81
N CYS A 160 17.49 4.42 3.78
CA CYS A 160 17.02 3.47 4.80
C CYS A 160 17.61 3.83 6.16
N ILE A 161 16.78 4.37 7.06
CA ILE A 161 17.15 4.71 8.43
C ILE A 161 16.52 3.68 9.35
N ARG A 162 17.31 2.96 10.15
CA ARG A 162 16.84 1.92 11.05
C ARG A 162 17.51 1.99 12.42
N GLY A 163 16.76 1.66 13.48
CA GLY A 163 17.28 1.72 14.84
C GLY A 163 16.20 1.88 15.89
N LYS A 164 16.56 2.43 17.04
CA LYS A 164 15.59 2.76 18.09
C LYS A 164 14.77 3.99 17.70
N ALA A 165 13.56 4.09 18.24
CA ALA A 165 12.61 5.17 18.00
C ALA A 165 13.23 6.58 17.93
N GLY A 166 13.93 6.99 19.00
CA GLY A 166 14.53 8.33 19.10
C GLY A 166 15.72 8.52 18.15
N GLU A 167 16.56 7.51 17.98
CA GLU A 167 17.72 7.54 17.09
C GLU A 167 17.27 7.73 15.62
N VAL A 168 16.31 6.91 15.18
CA VAL A 168 15.73 6.98 13.83
C VAL A 168 15.08 8.33 13.58
N PHE A 169 14.30 8.83 14.54
CA PHE A 169 13.62 10.11 14.39
C PHE A 169 14.58 11.29 14.32
N ASN A 170 15.65 11.27 15.12
CA ASN A 170 16.64 12.34 15.12
C ASN A 170 17.41 12.39 13.79
N VAL A 171 17.81 11.22 13.27
CA VAL A 171 18.44 11.13 11.95
C VAL A 171 17.48 11.61 10.87
N PHE A 172 16.22 11.14 10.88
CA PHE A 172 15.22 11.56 9.91
C PHE A 172 14.97 13.08 9.96
N ARG A 173 14.75 13.64 11.16
CA ARG A 173 14.56 15.08 11.37
C ARG A 173 15.75 15.91 10.86
N SER A 174 16.97 15.40 10.98
CA SER A 174 18.18 16.10 10.50
C SER A 174 18.22 16.28 8.98
N LEU A 175 17.44 15.50 8.21
CA LEU A 175 17.29 15.66 6.77
C LEU A 175 16.51 16.92 6.38
N PHE A 176 15.87 17.59 7.35
CA PHE A 176 15.03 18.77 7.13
C PHE A 176 15.61 19.98 7.88
N PRO A 177 16.35 20.88 7.19
CA PRO A 177 17.00 22.03 7.83
C PRO A 177 16.06 22.98 8.57
N LYS A 178 14.80 23.07 8.15
CA LYS A 178 13.75 23.88 8.79
C LYS A 178 13.04 23.16 9.95
N GLY A 179 13.48 21.95 10.29
CA GLY A 179 12.76 21.04 11.18
C GLY A 179 11.55 20.39 10.51
N ILE A 180 10.87 19.55 11.30
CA ILE A 180 9.62 18.89 10.93
C ILE A 180 8.58 19.15 12.01
N GLU A 181 7.30 19.09 11.63
CA GLU A 181 6.18 19.39 12.54
C GLU A 181 5.92 18.30 13.58
N PHE A 182 6.38 17.08 13.32
CA PHE A 182 6.22 15.95 14.23
C PHE A 182 7.20 16.08 15.40
N ALA A 183 6.75 15.78 16.61
CA ALA A 183 7.60 15.84 17.80
C ALA A 183 8.45 14.58 17.98
N ASN A 184 7.99 13.43 17.47
CA ASN A 184 8.63 12.13 17.65
C ASN A 184 8.20 11.12 16.56
N ILE A 185 8.83 9.93 16.57
CA ILE A 185 8.54 8.87 15.59
C ILE A 185 7.10 8.35 15.67
N VAL A 186 6.49 8.37 16.85
CA VAL A 186 5.15 7.81 17.09
C VAL A 186 4.12 8.65 16.35
N GLU A 187 4.27 9.97 16.37
CA GLU A 187 3.46 10.90 15.57
C GLU A 187 3.72 10.72 14.07
N PHE A 188 4.99 10.66 13.65
CA PHE A 188 5.32 10.46 12.24
C PHE A 188 4.77 9.13 11.69
N PHE A 189 4.74 8.07 12.49
CA PHE A 189 4.20 6.77 12.08
C PHE A 189 2.66 6.74 12.13
N GLY A 190 2.03 7.79 12.69
CA GLY A 190 0.57 7.89 12.85
C GLY A 190 0.00 7.08 14.01
N LEU A 191 0.84 6.50 14.86
CA LEU A 191 0.40 5.69 16.00
C LEU A 191 -0.29 6.50 17.09
N ASN A 192 -0.06 7.82 17.11
CA ASN A 192 -0.77 8.74 18.00
C ASN A 192 -2.15 9.15 17.47
N SER A 193 -2.48 8.84 16.22
CA SER A 193 -3.78 9.17 15.63
C SER A 193 -4.90 8.45 16.38
N PRO A 194 -5.97 9.14 16.82
CA PRO A 194 -7.08 8.51 17.56
C PRO A 194 -7.73 7.36 16.77
N HIS A 195 -7.80 7.49 15.45
CA HIS A 195 -8.32 6.43 14.59
C HIS A 195 -7.41 5.19 14.61
N VAL A 196 -6.10 5.38 14.50
CA VAL A 196 -5.12 4.29 14.52
C VAL A 196 -5.05 3.61 15.88
N LYS A 197 -5.10 4.39 16.98
CA LYS A 197 -5.18 3.84 18.34
C LYS A 197 -6.39 2.94 18.53
N ARG A 198 -7.57 3.38 18.08
CA ARG A 198 -8.78 2.56 18.12
C ARG A 198 -8.61 1.26 17.34
N LEU A 199 -8.08 1.32 16.11
CA LEU A 199 -7.83 0.12 15.30
C LEU A 199 -6.83 -0.84 15.96
N ILE A 200 -5.83 -0.33 16.69
CA ILE A 200 -4.91 -1.16 17.47
C ILE A 200 -5.62 -1.76 18.68
N GLY A 201 -6.49 -1.01 19.36
CA GLY A 201 -7.25 -1.47 20.53
C GLY A 201 -8.28 -2.54 20.24
N GLU A 202 -8.80 -2.57 19.02
CA GLU A 202 -9.78 -3.55 18.55
C GLU A 202 -9.14 -4.89 18.11
N GLN A 203 -7.80 -4.99 18.05
CA GLN A 203 -7.11 -6.22 17.65
C GLN A 203 -7.13 -7.30 18.74
N GLU A 204 -7.16 -8.56 18.31
CA GLU A 204 -7.01 -9.71 19.19
C GLU A 204 -5.69 -9.67 19.97
N GLY A 205 -5.76 -10.01 21.27
CA GLY A 205 -4.63 -9.98 22.19
C GLY A 205 -4.34 -8.61 22.82
N PHE A 206 -5.03 -7.53 22.41
CA PHE A 206 -4.84 -6.20 22.99
C PHE A 206 -5.18 -6.16 24.49
N SER A 207 -6.26 -6.83 24.90
CA SER A 207 -6.68 -6.98 26.31
C SER A 207 -5.58 -7.56 27.19
N ASP A 208 -4.79 -8.48 26.65
CA ASP A 208 -3.80 -9.27 27.38
C ASP A 208 -2.57 -8.44 27.76
N LEU A 209 -2.41 -7.27 27.14
CA LEU A 209 -1.36 -6.31 27.51
C LEU A 209 -1.62 -5.66 28.88
N GLY A 210 -2.87 -5.67 29.37
CA GLY A 210 -3.24 -5.11 30.68
C GLY A 210 -3.13 -3.58 30.78
N ILE A 211 -3.27 -2.86 29.66
CA ILE A 211 -3.10 -1.40 29.57
C ILE A 211 -4.38 -0.62 29.20
N GLY A 212 -5.49 -1.31 28.92
CA GLY A 212 -6.71 -0.77 28.29
C GLY A 212 -7.26 0.52 28.92
N ASP A 213 -7.56 0.53 30.22
CA ASP A 213 -8.28 1.64 30.87
C ASP A 213 -7.54 2.99 30.89
N ARG A 214 -6.21 2.97 30.73
CA ARG A 214 -5.36 4.18 30.79
C ARG A 214 -4.94 4.67 29.40
N TRP A 215 -5.02 3.81 28.40
CA TRP A 215 -4.58 4.13 27.04
C TRP A 215 -5.64 4.92 26.26
N GLU A 216 -6.93 4.65 26.50
CA GLU A 216 -8.05 5.35 25.84
C GLU A 216 -8.31 6.76 26.37
N LYS A 217 -8.05 7.02 27.67
CA LYS A 217 -8.38 8.30 28.35
C LYS A 217 -7.52 9.51 27.94
N ARG A 218 -6.57 9.34 27.02
CA ARG A 218 -5.66 10.41 26.53
C ARG A 218 -5.56 10.47 25.00
N ALA A 219 -6.53 9.89 24.30
CA ALA A 219 -6.70 10.07 22.86
C ALA A 219 -7.45 11.37 22.56
#